data_AF-A0A955AM64-F1
#
_entry.id   AF-A0A955AM64-F1
#
_cell.length_a   1.000
_cell.length_b   1.000
_cell.length_c   1.000
_cell.angle_alpha   90.00
_cell.angle_beta   90.00
_cell.angle_gamma   90.00
#
_symmetry.space_group_name_H-M   'P 1'
#
loop_
_entity.id
_entity.type
_entity.pdbx_description
1 polymer ?
#
loop_
_entity_poly.entity_id
_entity_poly.type
_entity_poly.pdbx_seq_one_letter_code
_entity_poly.pdbx_strand_id
1 'polypeptide(L)'
;MAFFSVHCAKDSDRLIGATTVAPHAGDMISELTLAMQRKTRLRDLANVIHPCPTYAEAIRKLGDQYNRTRLTPTVQLLLRLWLRWTN
;
A
#
# COMPACT_ATOMS: atom_id res chain seq x y z
N MET A 1 -18.69 -2.98 -2.55
CA MET A 1 -17.62 -3.46 -1.65
C MET A 1 -16.43 -3.82 -2.54
N ALA A 2 -15.25 -3.26 -2.29
CA ALA A 2 -14.04 -3.58 -3.05
C ALA A 2 -12.99 -4.16 -2.11
N PHE A 3 -12.31 -5.22 -2.52
CA PHE A 3 -11.28 -5.90 -1.74
C PHE A 3 -9.96 -5.85 -2.49
N PHE A 4 -8.89 -5.47 -1.78
CA PHE A 4 -7.53 -5.48 -2.30
C PHE A 4 -6.60 -6.09 -1.27
N SER A 5 -5.79 -7.05 -1.69
CA SER A 5 -4.71 -7.60 -0.88
C SER A 5 -3.43 -7.66 -1.71
N VAL A 6 -2.31 -7.29 -1.12
CA VAL A 6 -0.99 -7.37 -1.75
C VAL A 6 -0.05 -8.20 -0.88
N HIS A 7 0.78 -9.00 -1.54
CA HIS A 7 1.81 -9.80 -0.92
C HIS A 7 3.17 -9.25 -1.34
N CYS A 8 4.03 -8.98 -0.35
CA CYS A 8 5.37 -8.43 -0.56
C CYS A 8 6.43 -9.38 0.01
N ALA A 9 7.59 -9.43 -0.64
CA ALA A 9 8.75 -10.14 -0.12
C ALA A 9 9.27 -9.45 1.16
N LYS A 10 9.55 -10.24 2.20
CA LYS A 10 9.95 -9.75 3.52
C LYS A 10 11.23 -8.90 3.50
N ASP A 11 12.18 -9.25 2.64
CA ASP A 11 13.51 -8.64 2.64
C ASP A 11 13.63 -7.43 1.71
N SER A 12 12.77 -7.32 0.68
CA SER A 12 12.94 -6.33 -0.40
C SER A 12 11.71 -5.47 -0.66
N ASP A 13 10.58 -5.74 0.00
CA ASP A 13 9.29 -5.07 -0.18
C ASP A 13 8.76 -5.15 -1.61
N ARG A 14 9.35 -6.03 -2.41
CA ARG A 14 8.95 -6.28 -3.79
C ARG A 14 7.55 -6.88 -3.79
N LEU A 15 6.70 -6.34 -4.64
CA LEU A 15 5.38 -6.91 -4.91
C LEU A 15 5.56 -8.29 -5.56
N ILE A 16 5.05 -9.34 -4.91
CA ILE A 16 5.13 -10.74 -5.38
C ILE A 16 3.76 -11.32 -5.72
N GLY A 17 2.68 -10.66 -5.32
CA GLY A 17 1.32 -11.05 -5.69
C GLY A 17 0.31 -10.00 -5.25
N ALA A 18 -0.84 -9.99 -5.91
CA ALA A 18 -1.96 -9.13 -5.55
C ALA A 18 -3.30 -9.80 -5.90
N THR A 19 -4.32 -9.53 -5.10
CA THR A 19 -5.70 -9.96 -5.33
C THR A 19 -6.59 -8.73 -5.28
N THR A 20 -7.43 -8.55 -6.29
CA THR A 20 -8.42 -7.47 -6.34
C THR A 20 -9.80 -8.02 -6.69
N VAL A 21 -10.82 -7.57 -5.95
CA VAL A 21 -12.22 -7.87 -6.20
C VAL A 21 -12.99 -6.55 -6.14
N ALA A 22 -13.29 -5.98 -7.29
CA ALA A 22 -13.93 -4.68 -7.43
C ALA A 22 -14.52 -4.52 -8.84
N PRO A 23 -15.47 -3.58 -9.05
CA PRO A 23 -15.76 -3.09 -10.40
C PRO A 23 -14.46 -2.61 -11.05
N HIS A 24 -14.23 -2.95 -12.32
CA HIS A 24 -13.00 -2.64 -13.06
C HIS A 24 -11.71 -3.32 -12.53
N ALA A 25 -11.83 -4.47 -11.86
CA ALA A 25 -10.67 -5.26 -11.42
C ALA A 25 -9.65 -5.57 -12.55
N GLY A 26 -10.12 -5.75 -13.79
CA GLY A 26 -9.26 -5.96 -14.97
C GLY A 26 -8.33 -4.78 -15.29
N ASP A 27 -8.79 -3.55 -15.06
CA ASP A 27 -7.98 -2.35 -15.31
C ASP A 27 -6.91 -2.21 -14.23
N MET A 28 -7.25 -2.54 -12.98
CA MET A 28 -6.34 -2.43 -11.84
C MET A 28 -5.28 -3.52 -11.79
N ILE A 29 -5.63 -4.75 -12.18
CA ILE A 29 -4.65 -5.84 -12.21
C ILE A 29 -3.57 -5.58 -13.28
N SER A 30 -3.88 -4.82 -14.33
CA SER A 30 -2.90 -4.40 -15.35
C SER A 30 -1.77 -3.55 -14.75
N GLU A 31 -2.08 -2.63 -13.84
CA GLU A 31 -1.06 -1.83 -13.14
C GLU A 31 -0.22 -2.71 -12.20
N LEU A 32 -0.88 -3.58 -11.43
CA LEU A 32 -0.22 -4.48 -10.48
C LEU A 32 0.70 -5.49 -11.17
N THR A 33 0.28 -6.02 -12.33
CA THR A 33 1.11 -6.94 -13.14
C THR A 33 2.34 -6.24 -13.71
N LEU A 34 2.19 -5.00 -14.20
CA LEU A 34 3.33 -4.18 -14.62
C LEU A 34 4.30 -3.94 -13.45
N ALA A 35 3.78 -3.59 -12.27
CA ALA A 35 4.59 -3.38 -11.07
C ALA A 35 5.34 -4.67 -10.65
N MET A 36 4.69 -5.83 -10.72
CA MET A 36 5.33 -7.13 -10.47
C MET A 36 6.43 -7.44 -11.49
N GLN A 37 6.17 -7.20 -12.78
CA GLN A 37 7.14 -7.43 -13.86
C GLN A 37 8.35 -6.51 -13.75
N ARG A 38 8.15 -5.27 -13.30
CA ARG A 38 9.22 -4.30 -13.01
C ARG A 38 9.91 -4.53 -11.67
N LYS A 39 9.47 -5.53 -10.88
CA LYS A 39 10.00 -5.81 -9.54
C LYS A 39 9.89 -4.59 -8.60
N THR A 40 8.84 -3.79 -8.78
CA THR A 40 8.59 -2.57 -8.02
C THR A 40 8.33 -2.88 -6.55
N ARG A 41 8.83 -2.02 -5.65
CA ARG A 41 8.58 -2.14 -4.21
C ARG A 41 7.24 -1.50 -3.86
N LEU A 42 6.56 -2.03 -2.85
CA LEU A 42 5.26 -1.49 -2.42
C LEU A 42 5.35 -0.01 -2.01
N ARG A 43 6.47 0.42 -1.41
CA ARG A 43 6.72 1.82 -1.08
C ARG A 43 6.74 2.72 -2.32
N ASP A 44 7.35 2.26 -3.40
CA ASP A 44 7.45 3.05 -4.62
C ASP A 44 6.09 3.17 -5.29
N LEU A 45 5.30 2.09 -5.26
CA LEU A 45 3.92 2.07 -5.74
C LEU A 45 2.98 2.97 -4.91
N ALA A 46 3.21 3.05 -3.59
CA ALA A 46 2.47 3.92 -2.68
C ALA A 46 2.78 5.42 -2.89
N ASN A 47 4.01 5.74 -3.34
CA ASN A 47 4.46 7.10 -3.59
C ASN A 47 3.98 7.65 -4.96
N VAL A 48 3.40 6.82 -5.82
CA VAL A 48 2.81 7.26 -7.08
C VAL A 48 1.59 8.15 -6.80
N ILE A 49 1.38 9.17 -7.63
CA ILE A 49 0.18 10.01 -7.57
C ILE A 49 -1.00 9.21 -8.14
N HIS A 50 -1.84 8.69 -7.25
CA HIS A 50 -3.07 7.98 -7.59
C HIS A 50 -4.24 8.97 -7.74
N PRO A 51 -4.89 9.07 -8.92
CA PRO A 51 -6.02 9.97 -9.12
C PRO A 51 -7.19 9.68 -8.18
N CYS A 52 -7.76 10.74 -7.59
CA CYS A 52 -8.99 10.67 -6.80
C CYS A 52 -10.17 11.23 -7.61
N PRO A 53 -11.37 10.63 -7.57
CA PRO A 53 -11.80 9.44 -6.83
C PRO A 53 -11.81 8.19 -7.73
N THR A 54 -10.75 7.37 -7.69
CA THR A 54 -10.67 6.13 -8.47
C THR A 54 -10.33 4.92 -7.59
N TYR A 55 -10.55 3.71 -8.11
CA TYR A 55 -10.14 2.49 -7.42
C TYR A 55 -8.61 2.35 -7.28
N ALA A 56 -7.81 3.08 -8.08
CA ALA A 56 -6.36 3.12 -7.94
C ALA A 56 -5.93 3.72 -6.58
N GLU A 57 -6.76 4.56 -5.94
CA GLU A 57 -6.51 5.05 -4.58
C GLU A 57 -6.36 3.93 -3.54
N ALA A 58 -6.94 2.73 -3.81
CA ALA A 58 -6.75 1.57 -2.97
C ALA A 58 -5.28 1.15 -2.87
N ILE A 59 -4.49 1.33 -3.94
CA ILE A 59 -3.07 0.99 -3.98
C ILE A 59 -2.27 1.89 -3.03
N ARG A 60 -2.58 3.20 -3.00
CA ARG A 60 -2.01 4.15 -2.03
C ARG A 60 -2.33 3.73 -0.59
N LYS A 61 -3.60 3.42 -0.32
CA LYS A 61 -4.08 2.99 1.01
C LYS A 61 -3.39 1.70 1.50
N LEU A 62 -3.10 0.76 0.60
CA LEU A 62 -2.32 -0.45 0.92
C LEU A 62 -0.89 -0.11 1.33
N GLY A 63 -0.25 0.84 0.66
CA GLY A 63 1.06 1.37 1.02
C GLY A 63 1.09 1.99 2.42
N ASP A 64 0.09 2.80 2.73
CA ASP A 64 -0.06 3.41 4.06
C ASP A 64 -0.26 2.34 5.15
N GLN A 65 -1.08 1.32 4.87
CA GLN A 65 -1.28 0.19 5.77
C GLN A 65 0.02 -0.59 5.99
N TYR A 66 0.81 -0.79 4.94
CA TYR A 66 2.11 -1.45 5.03
C TYR A 66 3.14 -0.62 5.82
N ASN A 67 3.17 0.70 5.63
CA ASN A 67 4.05 1.57 6.42
C ASN A 67 3.74 1.49 7.93
N ARG A 68 2.47 1.34 8.30
CA ARG A 68 2.08 1.17 9.71
C ARG A 68 2.65 -0.11 10.34
N THR A 69 2.80 -1.20 9.59
CA THR A 69 3.38 -2.45 10.13
C THR A 69 4.89 -2.35 10.35
N ARG A 70 5.58 -1.43 9.66
CA ARG A 70 7.01 -1.17 9.80
C ARG A 70 7.38 -0.21 10.93
N LEU A 71 6.41 0.51 11.51
CA LEU A 71 6.69 1.43 12.61
C LEU A 71 7.25 0.64 13.81
N THR A 72 8.47 0.96 14.24
CA THR A 72 9.07 0.34 15.43
C THR A 72 8.27 0.68 16.68
N PRO A 73 8.19 -0.22 17.67
CA PRO A 73 7.34 -0.04 18.86
C PRO A 73 7.69 1.24 19.65
N THR A 74 8.95 1.63 19.66
CA THR A 74 9.42 2.89 20.27
C THR A 74 8.96 4.13 19.49
N VAL A 75 9.05 4.11 18.17
CA VAL A 75 8.55 5.21 17.32
C VAL A 75 7.04 5.32 17.43
N GLN A 76 6.31 4.20 17.47
CA GLN A 76 4.85 4.20 17.69
C GLN A 76 4.48 4.84 19.04
N LEU A 77 5.23 4.55 20.11
CA LEU A 77 4.99 5.11 21.43
C LEU A 77 5.22 6.63 21.45
N LEU A 78 6.35 7.08 20.89
CA LEU A 78 6.67 8.51 20.79
C LEU A 78 5.63 9.26 19.95
N LEU A 79 5.22 8.69 18.81
CA LEU A 79 4.20 9.27 17.95
C LEU A 79 2.86 9.42 18.69
N ARG A 80 2.45 8.40 19.44
CA ARG A 80 1.21 8.41 20.24
C ARG A 80 1.26 9.43 21.37
N LEU A 81 2.39 9.52 22.07
CA LEU A 81 2.59 10.50 23.14
C LEU A 81 2.54 11.93 22.62
N TRP A 82 3.17 12.18 21.47
CA TRP A 82 3.17 13.48 20.82
C TRP A 82 1.79 13.87 20.28
N LEU A 83 1.09 12.94 19.60
CA LEU A 83 -0.29 13.15 19.12
C LEU A 83 -1.27 13.43 20.28
N ARG A 84 -1.08 12.79 21.44
CA ARG A 84 -1.87 13.05 22.66
C ARG A 84 -1.63 14.44 23.24
N TRP A 85 -0.47 15.03 22.97
CA TRP A 85 -0.11 16.36 23.47
C TRP A 85 -0.54 17.49 22.52
N THR A 86 -0.92 17.14 21.29
CA THR A 86 -1.29 18.11 20.24
C THR A 86 -2.82 18.17 19.99
N ASN A 87 -3.59 17.23 20.53
CA ASN A 87 -5.05 17.32 20.70
C ASN A 87 -5.39 17.86 22.08
#